data_AF-A0A914PBN1-F1
#
_entry.id   AF-A0A914PBN1-F1
#
_cell.length_a   1.000
_cell.length_b   1.000
_cell.length_c   1.000
_cell.angle_alpha   90.00
_cell.angle_beta   90.00
_cell.angle_gamma   90.00
#
_symmetry.space_group_name_H-M   'P 1'
#
loop_
_entity.id
_entity.type
_entity.pdbx_description
1 polymer ?
#
loop_
_entity_poly.entity_id
_entity_poly.type
_entity_poly.pdbx_seq_one_letter_code
_entity_poly.pdbx_strand_id
1 'polypeptide(L)'
;MPQVLRRRPKNFKTLEEAIHWATTASDTLCRLPGARQSVPSQLRKNEQTGLYEWICDLAKTQPFWVSWFTGISHEFLECSQGKVLIIGHVDSMDSELIRAEMEGKYQNVIVPDAGHAIHENDVEAVTNVIQSIYQRFEVLIKKNLKIHL
;
A
#
# COMPACT_ATOMS: atom_id res chain seq x y z
N MET A 1 -21.13 1.74 -1.73
CA MET A 1 -20.39 1.43 -0.48
C MET A 1 -19.74 0.06 -0.60
N PRO A 2 -18.43 0.00 -0.83
CA PRO A 2 -17.69 -1.26 -0.87
C PRO A 2 -17.81 -1.96 0.48
N GLN A 3 -17.71 -3.29 0.46
CA GLN A 3 -17.91 -4.13 1.64
C GLN A 3 -16.94 -3.81 2.78
N VAL A 4 -15.72 -3.37 2.44
CA VAL A 4 -14.69 -2.98 3.41
C VAL A 4 -15.12 -1.82 4.33
N LEU A 5 -15.85 -0.82 3.81
CA LEU A 5 -16.33 0.29 4.63
C LEU A 5 -17.50 -0.10 5.54
N ARG A 6 -18.26 -1.15 5.17
CA ARG A 6 -19.39 -1.62 5.97
C ARG A 6 -18.96 -2.43 7.19
N ARG A 7 -17.82 -3.12 7.09
CA ARG A 7 -17.25 -3.92 8.19
C ARG A 7 -16.49 -3.09 9.22
N ARG A 8 -16.16 -1.84 8.89
CA ARG A 8 -15.40 -0.93 9.75
C ARG A 8 -16.25 -0.43 10.93
N PRO A 9 -15.84 -0.65 12.19
CA PRO A 9 -16.50 -0.08 13.36
C PRO A 9 -16.49 1.45 13.30
N LYS A 10 -17.55 2.11 13.77
CA LYS A 10 -17.63 3.58 13.77
C LYS A 10 -16.74 4.21 14.83
N ASN A 11 -16.61 3.54 15.97
CA ASN A 11 -15.82 3.98 17.11
C ASN A 11 -15.28 2.77 17.88
N PHE A 12 -14.30 3.02 18.74
CA PHE A 12 -13.70 2.05 19.65
C PHE A 12 -13.69 2.61 21.08
N LYS A 13 -13.78 1.74 22.09
CA LYS A 13 -13.69 2.16 23.49
C LYS A 13 -12.25 2.39 23.91
N THR A 14 -11.35 1.54 23.44
CA THR A 14 -9.92 1.62 23.74
C THR A 14 -9.10 1.55 22.47
N LEU A 15 -7.86 2.05 22.57
CA LEU A 15 -6.90 1.94 21.48
C LEU A 15 -6.51 0.47 21.22
N GLU A 16 -6.45 -0.35 22.27
CA GLU A 16 -6.16 -1.78 22.16
C GLU A 16 -7.23 -2.54 21.36
N GLU A 17 -8.50 -2.19 21.54
CA GLU A 17 -9.61 -2.76 20.77
C GLU A 17 -9.45 -2.45 19.28
N ALA A 18 -9.04 -1.22 18.95
CA ALA A 18 -8.80 -0.83 17.56
C ALA A 18 -7.59 -1.56 16.95
N ILE A 19 -6.50 -1.71 17.71
CA ILE A 19 -5.33 -2.48 17.28
C ILE A 19 -5.71 -3.94 17.06
N HIS A 20 -6.48 -4.53 17.98
CA HIS A 20 -6.95 -5.91 17.86
C HIS A 20 -7.82 -6.10 16.61
N TRP A 21 -8.76 -5.18 16.37
CA TRP A 21 -9.59 -5.19 15.16
C TRP A 21 -8.75 -5.11 13.88
N ALA A 22 -7.73 -4.25 13.83
CA ALA A 22 -6.84 -4.12 12.68
C ALA A 22 -6.07 -5.41 12.37
N THR A 23 -5.74 -6.21 13.39
CA THR A 23 -5.01 -7.48 13.22
C THR A 23 -5.90 -8.67 12.86
N THR A 24 -7.19 -8.65 13.19
CA THR A 24 -8.07 -9.84 13.14
C THR A 24 -9.23 -9.75 12.16
N ALA A 25 -9.82 -8.56 12.01
CA ALA A 25 -11.10 -8.38 11.32
C ALA A 25 -11.08 -7.33 10.21
N SER A 26 -9.97 -6.58 10.08
CA SER A 26 -9.76 -5.61 9.03
C SER A 26 -9.37 -6.29 7.72
N ASP A 27 -9.97 -5.87 6.60
CA ASP A 27 -9.51 -6.28 5.26
C ASP A 27 -8.09 -5.72 4.98
N THR A 28 -7.68 -4.67 5.69
CA THR A 28 -6.27 -4.26 5.82
C THR A 28 -5.62 -5.08 6.93
N LEU A 29 -5.43 -6.38 6.70
CA LEU A 29 -4.68 -7.25 7.62
C LEU A 29 -3.36 -6.55 7.95
N CYS A 30 -3.12 -6.18 9.22
CA CYS A 30 -1.85 -5.66 9.69
C CYS A 30 -1.23 -6.63 10.71
N ARG A 31 0.08 -6.91 10.62
CA ARG A 31 0.82 -7.63 11.68
C ARG A 31 0.82 -6.77 12.94
N LEU A 32 0.79 -7.42 14.11
CA LEU A 32 0.67 -6.74 15.41
C LEU A 32 1.68 -5.60 15.63
N PRO A 33 2.98 -5.74 15.31
CA PRO A 33 3.94 -4.65 15.47
C PRO A 33 3.59 -3.42 14.62
N GLY A 34 3.23 -3.63 13.35
CA GLY A 34 2.82 -2.55 12.44
C GLY A 34 1.53 -1.88 12.92
N ALA A 35 0.52 -2.67 13.27
CA ALA A 35 -0.76 -2.16 13.78
C ALA A 35 -0.60 -1.28 15.03
N ARG A 36 0.29 -1.65 15.96
CA ARG A 36 0.57 -0.84 17.16
C ARG A 36 1.16 0.53 16.83
N GLN A 37 1.85 0.66 15.70
CA GLN A 37 2.48 1.90 15.27
C GLN A 37 1.54 2.74 14.36
N SER A 38 0.80 2.10 13.46
CA SER A 38 -0.02 2.78 12.45
C SER A 38 -1.44 3.09 12.89
N VAL A 39 -2.09 2.23 13.69
CA VAL A 39 -3.50 2.42 14.10
C VAL A 39 -3.72 3.67 14.97
N PRO A 40 -2.85 4.01 15.96
CA PRO A 40 -3.10 5.15 16.83
C PRO A 40 -3.19 6.48 16.08
N SER A 41 -2.42 6.66 15.00
CA SER A 41 -2.44 7.89 14.20
C SER A 41 -3.65 8.00 13.28
N GLN A 42 -4.43 6.92 13.11
CA GLN A 42 -5.67 6.92 12.31
C GLN A 42 -6.91 7.28 13.13
N LEU A 43 -6.76 7.36 14.46
CA LEU A 43 -7.84 7.57 15.42
C LEU A 43 -7.65 8.86 16.20
N ARG A 44 -8.76 9.47 16.59
CA ARG A 44 -8.81 10.62 17.49
C ARG A 44 -9.75 10.31 18.63
N LYS A 45 -9.34 10.62 19.86
CA LYS A 45 -10.23 10.53 21.02
C LYS A 45 -11.20 11.70 21.01
N ASN A 46 -12.49 11.39 21.03
CA ASN A 46 -13.55 12.38 21.19
C ASN A 46 -13.68 12.72 22.69
N GLU A 47 -13.46 13.97 23.07
CA GLU A 47 -13.48 14.42 24.47
C GLU A 47 -14.87 14.33 25.10
N GLN A 48 -15.94 14.43 24.31
CA GLN A 48 -17.32 14.41 24.80
C GLN A 48 -17.82 12.99 25.09
N THR A 49 -17.46 12.03 24.23
CA THR A 49 -17.91 10.63 24.36
C THR A 49 -16.87 9.74 25.02
N GLY A 50 -15.61 10.18 25.07
CA GLY A 50 -14.46 9.38 25.53
C GLY A 50 -14.03 8.28 24.55
N LEU A 51 -14.71 8.14 23.41
CA LEU A 51 -14.48 7.08 22.42
C LEU A 51 -13.42 7.49 21.38
N TYR A 52 -12.78 6.50 20.76
CA TYR A 52 -11.87 6.68 19.64
C TYR A 52 -12.63 6.60 18.32
N GLU A 53 -12.50 7.64 17.50
CA GLU A 53 -13.17 7.76 16.21
C GLU A 53 -12.14 7.90 15.09
N TRP A 54 -12.47 7.42 13.90
CA TRP A 54 -11.61 7.57 12.73
C TRP A 54 -11.44 9.03 12.36
N ILE A 55 -10.19 9.46 12.12
CA ILE A 55 -9.89 10.83 11.70
C ILE A 55 -10.49 11.12 10.32
N CYS A 56 -10.39 10.14 9.41
CA CYS A 56 -10.86 10.27 8.03
C CYS A 56 -12.11 9.43 7.79
N ASP A 57 -13.16 10.09 7.32
CA ASP A 57 -14.39 9.45 6.84
C ASP A 57 -14.23 9.07 5.37
N LEU A 58 -13.76 7.84 5.12
CA LEU A 58 -13.59 7.30 3.77
C LEU A 58 -14.91 7.23 2.99
N ALA A 59 -16.07 7.15 3.64
CA ALA A 59 -17.34 7.10 2.92
C ALA A 59 -17.62 8.42 2.19
N LYS A 60 -17.16 9.56 2.73
CA LYS A 60 -17.26 10.86 2.06
C LYS A 60 -16.39 10.96 0.82
N THR A 61 -15.32 10.17 0.71
CA THR A 61 -14.44 10.20 -0.46
C THR A 61 -14.90 9.27 -1.58
N GLN A 62 -15.93 8.45 -1.36
CA GLN A 62 -16.48 7.51 -2.35
C GLN A 62 -16.72 8.12 -3.75
N PRO A 63 -17.24 9.36 -3.89
CA PRO A 63 -17.44 9.96 -5.21
C PRO A 63 -16.16 10.12 -6.03
N PHE A 64 -14.99 10.19 -5.40
CA PHE A 64 -13.70 10.44 -6.05
C PHE A 64 -12.94 9.16 -6.41
N TRP A 65 -13.35 8.00 -5.92
CA TRP A 65 -12.55 6.79 -6.08
C TRP A 65 -12.43 6.35 -7.54
N VAL A 66 -13.52 6.46 -8.31
CA VAL A 66 -13.48 6.12 -9.74
C VAL A 66 -12.42 6.96 -10.45
N SER A 67 -12.36 8.26 -10.17
CA SER A 67 -11.35 9.14 -10.76
C SER A 67 -9.92 8.84 -10.31
N TRP A 68 -9.71 8.30 -9.10
CA TRP A 68 -8.35 7.95 -8.63
C TRP A 68 -7.76 6.75 -9.36
N PHE A 69 -8.59 5.81 -9.81
CA PHE A 69 -8.14 4.57 -10.45
C PHE A 69 -8.31 4.58 -11.98
N THR A 70 -9.12 5.49 -12.53
CA THR A 70 -9.30 5.59 -13.99
C THR A 70 -8.00 6.04 -14.63
N GLY A 71 -7.42 5.21 -15.50
CA GLY A 71 -6.18 5.52 -16.23
C GLY A 71 -4.88 5.30 -15.46
N ILE A 72 -4.94 4.85 -14.21
CA ILE A 72 -3.74 4.68 -13.37
C ILE A 72 -2.72 3.69 -13.97
N SER A 73 -3.19 2.61 -14.61
CA SER A 73 -2.34 1.62 -15.30
C SER A 73 -1.53 2.31 -16.40
N HIS A 74 -2.20 3.09 -17.25
CA HIS A 74 -1.60 3.80 -18.37
C HIS A 74 -0.61 4.87 -17.90
N GLU A 75 -1.02 5.72 -16.95
CA GLU A 75 -0.14 6.77 -16.39
C GLU A 75 1.11 6.20 -15.74
N PHE A 76 0.99 5.06 -15.04
CA PHE A 76 2.13 4.33 -14.51
C PHE A 76 3.06 3.85 -15.62
N LEU A 77 2.54 3.32 -16.73
CA LEU A 77 3.34 2.82 -17.84
C LEU A 77 4.03 3.92 -18.65
N GLU A 78 3.41 5.10 -18.78
CA GLU A 78 4.00 6.25 -19.49
C GLU A 78 5.19 6.89 -18.77
N CYS A 79 5.30 6.70 -17.46
CA CYS A 79 6.41 7.23 -16.67
C CYS A 79 7.76 6.69 -17.19
N SER A 80 8.68 7.57 -17.59
CA SER A 80 9.94 7.19 -18.25
C SER A 80 11.00 6.60 -17.31
N GLN A 81 10.80 6.72 -16.00
CA GLN A 81 11.74 6.22 -15.00
C GLN A 81 11.61 4.70 -14.85
N GLY A 82 12.61 4.08 -14.20
CA GLY A 82 12.50 2.68 -13.82
C GLY A 82 11.48 2.52 -12.71
N LYS A 83 10.59 1.54 -12.89
CA LYS A 83 9.38 1.34 -12.08
C LYS A 83 9.40 -0.03 -11.44
N VAL A 84 8.92 -0.10 -10.21
CA VAL A 84 8.68 -1.35 -9.51
C VAL A 84 7.28 -1.34 -8.95
N LEU A 85 6.55 -2.42 -9.21
CA LEU A 85 5.23 -2.68 -8.64
C LEU A 85 5.37 -3.83 -7.63
N ILE A 86 4.97 -3.59 -6.38
CA ILE A 86 4.97 -4.60 -5.32
C ILE A 86 3.53 -4.98 -5.03
N ILE A 87 3.17 -6.26 -5.22
CA ILE A 87 1.80 -6.76 -5.07
C ILE A 87 1.71 -7.83 -3.99
N GLY A 88 0.67 -7.74 -3.16
CA GLY A 88 0.45 -8.65 -2.03
C GLY A 88 -0.30 -9.91 -2.44
N HIS A 89 -1.13 -9.81 -3.46
CA HIS A 89 -1.77 -10.96 -4.10
C HIS A 89 -1.93 -10.65 -5.59
N VAL A 90 -1.87 -11.66 -6.44
CA VAL A 90 -2.14 -11.51 -7.88
C VAL A 90 -3.65 -11.53 -8.11
N ASP A 91 -4.38 -10.64 -7.45
CA ASP A 91 -5.81 -10.49 -7.70
C ASP A 91 -6.04 -9.33 -8.64
N SER A 92 -6.56 -9.67 -9.82
CA SER A 92 -7.06 -8.74 -10.85
C SER A 92 -6.06 -7.69 -11.34
N MET A 93 -4.84 -8.10 -11.70
CA MET A 93 -3.94 -7.20 -12.42
C MET A 93 -4.52 -6.90 -13.81
N ASP A 94 -4.56 -5.62 -14.17
CA ASP A 94 -5.08 -5.15 -15.46
C ASP A 94 -4.37 -5.86 -16.63
N SER A 95 -5.10 -6.15 -17.71
CA SER A 95 -4.53 -6.75 -18.92
C SER A 95 -3.39 -5.92 -19.51
N GLU A 96 -3.47 -4.60 -19.34
CA GLU A 96 -2.43 -3.67 -19.78
C GLU A 96 -1.14 -3.82 -18.95
N LEU A 97 -1.26 -3.97 -17.63
CA LEU A 97 -0.14 -4.23 -16.73
C LEU A 97 0.47 -5.61 -16.98
N ILE A 98 -0.35 -6.65 -17.18
CA ILE A 98 0.13 -8.00 -17.55
C ILE A 98 0.96 -7.96 -18.82
N ARG A 99 0.48 -7.27 -19.87
CA ARG A 99 1.23 -7.14 -21.13
C ARG A 99 2.55 -6.40 -20.90
N ALA A 100 2.51 -5.30 -20.17
CA ALA A 100 3.71 -4.50 -19.90
C ALA A 100 4.74 -5.23 -19.03
N GLU A 101 4.30 -6.09 -18.11
CA GLU A 101 5.15 -6.99 -17.36
C GLU A 101 5.85 -7.98 -18.29
N MET A 102 5.10 -8.62 -19.21
CA MET A 102 5.66 -9.53 -20.21
C MET A 102 6.66 -8.84 -21.16
N GLU A 103 6.44 -7.56 -21.46
CA GLU A 103 7.36 -6.72 -22.25
C GLU A 103 8.56 -6.19 -21.45
N GLY A 104 8.61 -6.42 -20.13
CA GLY A 104 9.70 -5.95 -19.26
C GLY A 104 9.71 -4.44 -19.00
N LYS A 105 8.56 -3.76 -19.14
CA LYS A 105 8.44 -2.29 -18.95
C LYS A 105 8.55 -1.84 -17.49
N TYR A 106 8.32 -2.75 -16.54
CA TYR A 106 8.50 -2.52 -15.12
C TYR A 106 8.90 -3.83 -14.42
N GLN A 107 9.44 -3.73 -13.20
CA GLN A 107 9.71 -4.90 -12.37
C GLN A 107 8.49 -5.18 -11.49
N ASN A 108 7.94 -6.39 -11.58
CA ASN A 108 6.91 -6.86 -10.66
C ASN A 108 7.55 -7.65 -9.51
N VAL A 109 7.07 -7.45 -8.28
CA VAL A 109 7.49 -8.22 -7.09
C VAL A 109 6.25 -8.65 -6.32
N ILE A 110 6.14 -9.95 -6.06
CA ILE A 110 5.00 -10.55 -5.37
C ILE A 110 5.38 -10.87 -3.93
N VAL A 111 4.58 -10.43 -2.97
CA VAL A 111 4.72 -10.70 -1.52
C VAL A 111 3.41 -11.32 -1.01
N PRO A 112 3.19 -12.63 -1.23
CA PRO A 112 1.88 -13.30 -1.14
C PRO A 112 1.19 -13.20 0.23
N ASP A 113 1.95 -13.10 1.32
CA ASP A 113 1.44 -13.17 2.69
C ASP A 113 1.32 -11.80 3.38
N ALA A 114 1.52 -10.72 2.64
CA ALA A 114 1.60 -9.37 3.21
C ALA A 114 0.28 -8.58 3.13
N GLY A 115 -0.80 -9.16 2.61
CA GLY A 115 -2.12 -8.52 2.58
C GLY A 115 -2.13 -7.17 1.84
N HIS A 116 -2.96 -6.22 2.29
CA HIS A 116 -3.09 -4.90 1.66
C HIS A 116 -1.95 -3.94 2.01
N ALA A 117 -1.56 -3.86 3.29
CA ALA A 117 -0.51 -2.95 3.76
C ALA A 117 0.86 -3.64 3.74
N ILE A 118 1.35 -4.00 2.54
CA ILE A 118 2.57 -4.81 2.35
C ILE A 118 3.77 -4.23 3.12
N HIS A 119 3.93 -2.92 3.10
CA HIS A 119 5.02 -2.21 3.77
C HIS A 119 4.95 -2.23 5.30
N GLU A 120 3.76 -2.39 5.89
CA GLU A 120 3.61 -2.56 7.34
C GLU A 120 3.75 -4.04 7.76
N ASN A 121 3.39 -4.95 6.84
CA ASN A 121 3.35 -6.37 7.13
C ASN A 121 4.68 -7.06 6.89
N ASP A 122 5.36 -6.74 5.80
CA ASP A 122 6.64 -7.33 5.44
C ASP A 122 7.66 -6.23 5.11
N VAL A 123 8.10 -5.55 6.18
CA VAL A 123 9.11 -4.48 6.11
C VAL A 123 10.39 -5.01 5.47
N GLU A 124 10.78 -6.25 5.76
CA GLU A 124 12.00 -6.85 5.23
C GLU A 124 11.89 -7.08 3.72
N ALA A 125 10.80 -7.69 3.23
CA ALA A 125 10.58 -7.88 1.80
C ALA A 125 10.59 -6.54 1.05
N VAL A 126 9.90 -5.53 1.56
CA VAL A 126 9.89 -4.19 0.95
C VAL A 126 11.27 -3.54 0.98
N THR A 127 12.00 -3.66 2.09
CA THR A 127 13.36 -3.11 2.22
C THR A 127 14.32 -3.77 1.23
N ASN A 128 14.24 -5.11 1.08
CA ASN A 128 15.06 -5.85 0.13
C ASN A 128 14.80 -5.43 -1.32
N VAL A 129 13.53 -5.17 -1.67
CA VAL A 129 13.17 -4.64 -2.99
C VAL A 129 13.77 -3.25 -3.20
N ILE A 130 13.61 -2.34 -2.25
CA ILE A 130 14.17 -0.98 -2.33
C ILE A 130 15.70 -1.03 -2.43
N GLN A 131 16.35 -1.87 -1.64
CA GLN A 131 17.81 -2.04 -1.66
C GLN A 131 18.28 -2.57 -3.01
N SER A 132 17.59 -3.56 -3.58
CA SER A 132 17.90 -4.10 -4.90
C SER A 132 17.78 -3.03 -6.00
N ILE A 133 16.75 -2.20 -5.93
CA ILE A 133 16.54 -1.07 -6.84
C ILE A 133 17.69 -0.07 -6.71
N TYR A 134 18.01 0.34 -5.48
CA TYR A 134 19.07 1.31 -5.21
C TYR A 134 20.42 0.83 -5.75
N GLN A 135 20.81 -0.40 -5.44
CA GLN A 135 22.06 -1.00 -5.91
C GLN A 135 22.12 -1.06 -7.44
N ARG A 136 21.01 -1.43 -8.09
CA ARG A 136 20.94 -1.50 -9.56
C ARG A 136 21.12 -0.11 -10.20
N PHE A 137 20.42 0.90 -9.68
CA PHE A 137 20.57 2.26 -10.18
C PHE A 137 21.94 2.86 -9.90
N GLU A 138 22.54 2.59 -8.73
CA GLU A 138 23.89 3.03 -8.42
C GLU A 138 24.91 2.49 -9.43
N VAL A 139 24.79 1.20 -9.79
CA VAL A 139 25.63 0.58 -10.84
C VAL A 139 25.39 1.23 -12.20
N LEU A 140 24.14 1.51 -12.57
CA LEU A 140 23.80 2.16 -13.84
C LEU A 140 24.35 3.58 -13.93
N ILE A 141 24.22 4.38 -12.87
CA ILE A 141 24.76 5.74 -12.80
C ILE A 141 26.28 5.71 -12.94
N LYS A 142 26.97 4.83 -12.18
CA LYS A 142 28.43 4.69 -12.26
C LYS A 142 28.91 4.24 -13.65
N LYS A 143 28.16 3.39 -14.35
CA LYS A 143 28.48 2.97 -15.72
C LYS A 143 28.28 4.10 -16.72
N ASN A 144 27.16 4.81 -16.64
CA ASN A 144 26.85 5.92 -17.56
C ASN A 144 27.82 7.10 -17.41
N LEU A 145 28.25 7.41 -16.18
CA LEU A 145 29.28 8.43 -15.94
C LEU A 145 30.64 8.07 -16.53
N LYS A 146 30.98 6.77 -16.62
CA LYS A 146 32.24 6.30 -17.24
C LYS A 146 32.22 6.28 -18.76
N ILE A 147 31.04 6.36 -19.40
CA ILE A 147 30.90 6.35 -20.86
C ILE A 147 31.07 7.77 -21.45
N HIS A 148 31.00 8.81 -20.61
CA HIS A 148 31.13 10.22 -21.02
C HIS A 148 32.48 10.87 -20.65
N LEU A 149 33.48 10.08 -20.28
CA LEU A 149 34.88 10.48 -20.07
C LEU A 149 35.78 9.68 -21.04
#